data_AF-A0A9E6C8T4-F1
#
_entry.id   AF-A0A9E6C8T4-F1
#
_cell.length_a   1.000
_cell.length_b   1.000
_cell.length_c   1.000
_cell.angle_alpha   90.00
_cell.angle_beta   90.00
_cell.angle_gamma   90.00
#
_symmetry.space_group_name_H-M   'P 1'
#
loop_
_entity.id
_entity.type
_entity.pdbx_description
1 polymer ?
#
loop_
_entity_poly.entity_id
_entity_poly.type
_entity_poly.pdbx_seq_one_letter_code
_entity_poly.pdbx_strand_id
1 'polypeptide(L)'
;MKDFEKYLSNEFSVIGKILFRVKLELNPELKTQFVQYKEASASLMNMFKISEAEKEIKQNKQLLLADNLIDMFLTTKTNDETIYKFLENAF
;
A
#
# COMPACT_ATOMS: atom_id res chain seq x y z
N MET A 1 -1.90 22.85 30.50
CA MET A 1 -1.46 23.60 29.29
C MET A 1 -1.61 22.75 28.02
N LYS A 2 -0.99 21.55 27.95
CA LYS A 2 -1.10 20.63 26.81
C LYS A 2 -2.54 20.24 26.41
N ASP A 3 -3.43 20.01 27.37
CA ASP A 3 -4.83 19.64 27.07
C ASP A 3 -5.64 20.79 26.48
N PHE A 4 -5.31 22.03 26.85
CA PHE A 4 -5.93 23.24 26.31
C PHE A 4 -5.47 23.51 24.88
N GLU A 5 -4.17 23.31 24.59
CA GLU A 5 -3.64 23.40 23.22
C GLU A 5 -4.26 22.33 22.31
N LYS A 6 -4.42 21.10 22.83
CA LYS A 6 -5.10 20.02 22.11
C LYS A 6 -6.57 20.35 21.83
N TYR A 7 -7.27 20.93 22.81
CA TYR A 7 -8.64 21.40 22.64
C TYR A 7 -8.73 22.47 21.56
N LEU A 8 -7.90 23.52 21.62
CA LEU A 8 -7.88 24.58 20.61
C LEU A 8 -7.57 24.04 19.21
N SER A 9 -6.61 23.13 19.08
CA SER A 9 -6.28 22.49 17.80
C SER A 9 -7.48 21.74 17.20
N ASN A 10 -8.25 21.04 18.04
CA ASN A 10 -9.46 20.34 17.61
C ASN A 10 -10.54 21.34 17.16
N GLU A 11 -10.76 22.42 17.92
CA GLU A 11 -11.74 23.46 17.56
C GLU A 11 -11.37 24.15 16.24
N PHE A 12 -10.10 24.52 16.04
CA PHE A 12 -9.63 25.08 14.78
C PHE A 12 -9.77 24.09 13.61
N SER A 13 -9.57 22.79 13.87
CA SER A 13 -9.81 21.75 12.85
C SER A 13 -11.27 21.68 12.44
N VAL A 14 -12.20 21.74 13.41
CA VAL A 14 -13.65 21.73 13.15
C VAL A 14 -14.05 22.97 12.35
N ILE A 15 -13.65 24.16 12.79
CA ILE A 15 -13.94 25.42 12.09
C ILE A 15 -13.36 25.40 10.67
N GLY A 16 -12.12 24.94 10.52
CA GLY A 16 -11.47 24.82 9.22
C GLY A 16 -12.22 23.90 8.26
N LYS A 17 -12.72 22.76 8.73
CA LYS A 17 -13.55 21.84 7.92
C LYS A 17 -14.86 22.46 7.48
N ILE A 18 -15.52 23.20 8.38
CA ILE A 18 -16.78 23.88 8.06
C ILE A 18 -16.54 24.97 7.00
N LEU A 19 -15.55 25.84 7.21
CA LEU A 19 -15.18 26.89 6.25
C LEU A 19 -14.80 26.32 4.89
N PHE A 20 -14.05 25.23 4.86
CA PHE A 20 -13.69 24.55 3.63
C PHE A 20 -14.93 24.04 2.88
N ARG A 21 -15.87 23.39 3.59
CA ARG A 21 -17.13 22.90 2.99
C ARG A 21 -17.94 24.06 2.40
N VAL A 22 -18.10 25.15 3.15
CA VAL A 22 -18.80 26.36 2.67
C VAL A 22 -18.14 26.92 1.41
N LYS A 23 -16.80 26.99 1.37
CA LYS A 23 -16.08 27.44 0.17
C LYS A 23 -16.31 26.53 -1.04
N LEU A 24 -16.38 25.21 -0.86
CA LEU A 24 -16.71 24.29 -1.95
C LEU A 24 -18.16 24.45 -2.41
N GLU A 25 -19.11 24.71 -1.50
CA GLU A 25 -20.51 24.92 -1.85
C GLU A 25 -20.73 26.22 -2.62
N LEU A 26 -20.03 27.29 -2.23
CA LEU A 26 -20.07 28.59 -2.90
C LEU A 26 -19.30 28.63 -4.23
N ASN A 27 -18.41 27.67 -4.48
CA ASN A 27 -17.61 27.62 -5.70
C ASN A 27 -17.70 26.22 -6.37
N PRO A 28 -18.66 26.01 -7.29
CA PRO A 28 -18.87 24.73 -7.97
C PRO A 28 -17.68 24.23 -8.78
N GLU A 29 -16.86 25.13 -9.33
CA GLU A 29 -15.65 24.76 -10.07
C GLU A 29 -14.61 24.15 -9.11
N LEU A 30 -14.34 24.83 -7.99
CA LEU A 30 -13.45 24.33 -6.95
C LEU A 30 -13.94 22.99 -6.37
N LYS A 31 -15.26 22.83 -6.21
CA LYS A 31 -15.88 21.56 -5.81
C LYS A 31 -15.59 20.44 -6.80
N THR A 32 -15.70 20.73 -8.10
CA THR A 32 -15.43 19.75 -9.15
C THR A 32 -13.96 19.35 -9.17
N GLN A 33 -13.05 20.33 -9.11
CA GLN A 33 -11.60 20.08 -9.02
C GLN A 33 -11.25 19.24 -7.78
N PHE A 34 -11.88 19.52 -6.63
CA PHE A 34 -11.67 18.76 -5.40
C PHE A 34 -12.16 17.31 -5.51
N VAL A 35 -13.32 17.07 -6.12
CA VAL A 35 -13.84 15.71 -6.36
C VAL A 35 -12.92 14.93 -7.30
N GLN A 36 -12.51 15.54 -8.41
CA GLN A 36 -11.57 14.93 -9.35
C GLN A 36 -10.24 14.58 -8.68
N TYR A 37 -9.70 15.48 -7.85
CA TYR A 37 -8.49 15.21 -7.07
C TYR A 37 -8.68 14.02 -6.11
N LYS A 38 -9.81 13.94 -5.42
CA LYS A 38 -10.13 12.84 -4.49
C LYS A 38 -10.20 11.50 -5.22
N GLU A 39 -10.84 11.47 -6.39
CA GLU A 39 -10.95 10.26 -7.22
C GLU A 39 -9.60 9.83 -7.78
N ALA A 40 -8.79 10.78 -8.27
CA ALA A 40 -7.43 10.52 -8.74
C ALA A 40 -6.54 9.98 -7.60
N SER A 41 -6.61 10.57 -6.41
CA SER A 41 -5.87 10.11 -5.23
C SER A 41 -6.28 8.70 -4.81
N ALA A 42 -7.57 8.39 -4.80
CA ALA A 42 -8.06 7.04 -4.50
C ALA A 42 -7.58 6.02 -5.55
N SER A 43 -7.58 6.40 -6.82
CA SER A 43 -7.09 5.56 -7.92
C SER A 43 -5.60 5.27 -7.78
N LEU A 44 -4.78 6.27 -7.46
CA LEU A 44 -3.35 6.10 -7.21
C LEU A 44 -3.07 5.20 -6.01
N MET A 45 -3.82 5.36 -4.92
CA MET A 45 -3.70 4.49 -3.74
C MET A 45 -4.03 3.04 -4.09
N ASN A 46 -5.05 2.82 -4.90
CA ASN A 46 -5.41 1.47 -5.35
C ASN A 46 -4.33 0.87 -6.27
N MET A 47 -3.76 1.65 -7.18
CA MET A 47 -2.64 1.20 -8.03
C MET A 47 -1.41 0.82 -7.18
N PHE A 48 -1.09 1.60 -6.15
CA PHE A 48 -0.01 1.28 -5.23
C PHE A 48 -0.25 -0.06 -4.51
N LYS A 49 -1.46 -0.26 -3.97
CA LYS A 49 -1.84 -1.53 -3.32
C LYS A 49 -1.79 -2.73 -4.27
N ILE A 50 -2.22 -2.56 -5.52
CA ILE A 50 -2.13 -3.61 -6.54
C ILE A 50 -0.64 -3.94 -6.79
N SER A 51 0.22 -2.94 -6.92
CA SER A 51 1.66 -3.17 -7.12
C SER A 51 2.30 -3.90 -5.93
N GLU A 52 1.90 -3.59 -4.70
CA GLU A 52 2.37 -4.33 -3.52
C GLU A 52 1.88 -5.78 -3.52
N ALA A 53 0.60 -6.02 -3.81
CA ALA A 53 0.05 -7.36 -3.91
C ALA A 53 0.71 -8.18 -5.03
N GLU A 54 1.03 -7.57 -6.17
CA GLU A 54 1.77 -8.23 -7.26
C GLU A 54 3.19 -8.63 -6.84
N LYS A 55 3.88 -7.79 -6.06
CA LYS A 55 5.20 -8.13 -5.50
C LYS A 55 5.10 -9.30 -4.52
N GLU A 56 4.11 -9.29 -3.64
CA GLU A 56 3.88 -10.38 -2.69
C GLU A 56 3.53 -11.69 -3.41
N ILE A 57 2.67 -11.66 -4.42
CA ILE A 57 2.37 -12.84 -5.25
C ILE A 57 3.64 -13.37 -5.93
N LYS A 58 4.52 -12.50 -6.44
CA LYS A 58 5.78 -12.91 -7.05
C LYS A 58 6.70 -13.60 -6.04
N GLN A 59 6.83 -13.04 -4.84
CA GLN A 59 7.61 -13.63 -3.75
C GLN A 59 7.04 -14.99 -3.33
N ASN A 60 5.73 -15.08 -3.11
CA ASN A 60 5.06 -16.32 -2.73
C ASN A 60 5.23 -17.42 -3.81
N LYS A 61 5.22 -17.06 -5.09
CA LYS A 61 5.52 -18.02 -6.18
C LYS A 61 6.97 -18.51 -6.12
N GLN A 62 7.92 -17.64 -5.79
CA GLN A 62 9.33 -18.03 -5.64
C GLN A 62 9.52 -18.98 -4.44
N LEU A 63 8.88 -18.69 -3.32
CA LEU A 63 8.89 -19.56 -2.14
C LEU A 63 8.26 -20.93 -2.43
N LEU A 64 7.11 -20.97 -3.10
CA LEU A 64 6.49 -22.25 -3.49
C LEU A 64 7.38 -23.09 -4.42
N LEU A 65 8.10 -22.44 -5.35
CA LEU A 65 9.08 -23.13 -6.19
C LEU A 65 10.28 -23.63 -5.39
N ALA A 66 10.76 -22.85 -4.41
CA ALA A 66 11.82 -23.26 -3.50
C ALA A 66 11.40 -24.49 -2.67
N ASP A 67 10.20 -24.50 -2.11
CA ASP A 67 9.66 -25.65 -1.36
C ASP A 67 9.62 -26.92 -2.22
N ASN A 68 9.10 -26.84 -3.45
CA ASN A 68 9.08 -27.98 -4.37
C ASN A 68 10.48 -28.51 -4.70
N LEU A 69 11.47 -27.61 -4.84
CA LEU A 69 12.85 -28.00 -5.11
C LEU A 69 13.52 -28.64 -3.89
N ILE A 70 13.22 -28.16 -2.67
CA ILE A 70 13.66 -28.78 -1.43
C ILE A 70 13.07 -30.19 -1.31
N ASP A 71 11.77 -30.36 -1.57
CA ASP A 71 11.12 -31.67 -1.54
C ASP A 71 11.74 -32.64 -2.55
N MET A 72 12.01 -32.18 -3.77
CA MET A 72 12.77 -32.96 -4.75
C MET A 72 14.15 -33.34 -4.21
N PHE A 73 14.91 -32.38 -3.69
CA PHE A 73 16.24 -32.63 -3.15
C PHE A 73 16.23 -33.70 -2.06
N LEU A 74 15.28 -33.61 -1.12
CA LEU A 74 15.14 -34.57 -0.02
C LEU A 74 14.74 -35.97 -0.52
N THR A 75 13.89 -36.05 -1.54
CA THR A 75 13.41 -37.33 -2.08
C THR A 75 14.41 -38.02 -3.00
N THR A 76 15.15 -37.26 -3.82
CA THR A 76 16.05 -37.83 -4.83
C THR A 76 17.54 -37.76 -4.46
N LYS A 77 17.91 -37.05 -3.38
CA LYS A 77 19.30 -36.78 -2.95
C LYS A 77 20.15 -36.14 -4.06
N THR A 78 19.54 -35.37 -4.96
CA THR A 78 20.23 -34.81 -6.13
C THR A 78 21.03 -33.57 -5.76
N ASN A 79 22.36 -33.65 -5.80
CA ASN A 79 23.26 -32.54 -5.48
C ASN A 79 23.48 -31.61 -6.69
N ASP A 80 22.48 -30.80 -7.04
CA ASP A 80 22.58 -29.82 -8.16
C ASP A 80 22.91 -28.42 -7.64
N GLU A 81 24.07 -27.90 -8.05
CA GLU A 81 24.62 -26.59 -7.66
C GLU A 81 23.73 -25.41 -8.12
N THR A 82 22.93 -25.62 -9.17
CA THR A 82 21.97 -24.64 -9.69
C THR A 82 20.76 -24.49 -8.78
N ILE A 83 20.30 -25.60 -8.19
CA ILE A 83 19.19 -25.62 -7.23
C ILE A 83 19.60 -24.90 -5.94
N TYR A 84 20.82 -25.15 -5.44
CA TYR A 84 21.36 -24.47 -4.27
C TYR A 84 21.43 -22.95 -4.45
N LYS A 85 21.97 -22.48 -5.58
CA LYS A 85 22.01 -21.03 -5.89
C LYS A 85 20.61 -20.41 -6.00
N PHE A 86 19.62 -21.15 -6.51
CA PHE A 86 18.25 -20.65 -6.55
C PHE A 86 17.66 -20.51 -5.13
N LEU A 87 17.85 -21.52 -4.27
CA LEU A 87 17.39 -21.49 -2.88
C LEU A 87 18.06 -20.37 -2.06
N GLU A 88 19.37 -20.14 -2.22
CA GLU A 88 20.08 -19.03 -1.55
C GLU A 88 19.54 -17.64 -1.91
N ASN A 89 18.96 -17.46 -3.10
CA ASN A 89 18.39 -16.19 -3.54
C ASN A 89 16.88 -16.06 -3.26
N ALA A 90 16.23 -17.15 -2.83
CA ALA A 90 14.80 -17.19 -2.52
C ALA A 90 14.50 -16.85 -1.04
N PHE A 91 15.49 -16.95 -0.16
CA PHE A 91 15.45 -16.62 1.28
C PHE A 91 16.34 -15.40 1.59
#